data_AF-A0A819JTT3-F1
#
_entry.id   AF-A0A819JTT3-F1
#
_cell.length_a   1.000
_cell.length_b   1.000
_cell.length_c   1.000
_cell.angle_alpha   90.00
_cell.angle_beta   90.00
_cell.angle_gamma   90.00
#
_symmetry.space_group_name_H-M   'P 1'
#
loop_
_entity.id
_entity.type
_entity.pdbx_description
1 polymer ?
#
loop_
_entity_poly.entity_id
_entity_poly.type
_entity_poly.pdbx_seq_one_letter_code
_entity_poly.pdbx_strand_id
1 'polypeptide(L)'
;MSGISEAYMNAESWQSRREILSIVAPKISLKLIQLFIPGLTSGRFTAARLHAKKYCAGSRVEVTKKVVQRFDNHQIAHFVDFIVSPHVCTDLPFGEKVLKLSSGIELFIPNTIRNMGATRIIDQYLLYCKEMCSDFEPLAKSSLFTILETCKASTRKSLQGINYFAAEAGEAFDGLRKMIEDKVTLCSDSERLIENLKRARLYLKSDYKVNVARSSNIADHCCIHALSDPKGRNFSQECDHEHDESCIECSNLTSTLNEIERFIEKTETDKELLDRALIKFRSYRESIEAWKAHLLRSINQDLCRENLLDKLSNDEIYVNLDWAMKFLPVKSREPQSEFFGKRGISWHITVVMKNDASTENEEDTFDE
;
A
#
# COMPACT_ATOMS: atom_id res chain seq x y z
N MET A 1 -28.37 -13.72 -54.39
CA MET A 1 -28.86 -12.73 -53.40
C MET A 1 -29.24 -13.39 -52.08
N SER A 2 -29.98 -14.50 -52.07
CA SER A 2 -30.33 -15.28 -50.87
C SER A 2 -29.11 -15.65 -50.02
N GLY A 3 -28.08 -16.28 -50.60
CA GLY A 3 -26.89 -16.70 -49.84
C GLY A 3 -26.06 -15.56 -49.22
N ILE A 4 -26.14 -14.34 -49.79
CA ILE A 4 -25.43 -13.18 -49.23
C ILE A 4 -26.23 -12.54 -48.10
N SER A 5 -27.56 -12.57 -48.21
CA SER A 5 -28.43 -12.17 -47.10
C SER A 5 -28.26 -13.12 -45.91
N GLU A 6 -28.24 -14.43 -46.16
CA GLU A 6 -28.02 -15.44 -45.12
C GLU A 6 -26.66 -15.26 -44.43
N ALA A 7 -25.58 -15.11 -45.21
CA ALA A 7 -24.24 -14.85 -44.66
C ALA A 7 -24.19 -13.54 -43.86
N TYR A 8 -24.89 -12.49 -44.30
CA TYR A 8 -24.97 -11.22 -43.59
C TYR A 8 -25.72 -11.34 -42.26
N MET A 9 -26.84 -12.06 -42.22
CA MET A 9 -27.64 -12.25 -41.01
C MET A 9 -26.88 -13.10 -39.98
N ASN A 10 -26.16 -14.13 -40.45
CA ASN A 10 -25.39 -15.05 -39.62
C ASN A 10 -24.04 -14.48 -39.14
N ALA A 11 -23.57 -13.35 -39.69
CA ALA A 11 -22.34 -12.72 -39.25
C ALA A 11 -22.51 -12.02 -37.89
N GLU A 12 -21.64 -12.34 -36.93
CA GLU A 12 -21.70 -11.83 -35.55
C GLU A 12 -21.21 -10.38 -35.42
N SER A 13 -20.22 -9.99 -36.21
CA SER A 13 -19.61 -8.66 -36.13
C SER A 13 -20.06 -7.72 -37.26
N TRP A 14 -20.07 -6.42 -36.97
CA TRP A 14 -20.33 -5.42 -38.01
C TRP A 14 -19.24 -5.42 -39.10
N GLN A 15 -18.00 -5.76 -38.75
CA GLN A 15 -16.89 -5.87 -39.69
C GLN A 15 -17.19 -6.93 -40.75
N SER A 16 -17.52 -8.16 -40.32
CA SER A 16 -17.87 -9.27 -41.22
C SER A 16 -19.10 -8.95 -42.06
N ARG A 17 -20.12 -8.33 -41.45
CA ARG A 17 -21.32 -7.83 -42.16
C ARG A 17 -20.98 -6.81 -43.25
N ARG A 18 -20.06 -5.89 -42.98
CA ARG A 18 -19.59 -4.88 -43.94
C ARG A 18 -18.79 -5.51 -45.08
N GLU A 19 -17.95 -6.49 -44.78
CA GLU A 19 -17.16 -7.24 -45.77
C GLU A 19 -18.09 -8.00 -46.72
N ILE A 20 -19.06 -8.76 -46.19
CA ILE A 20 -20.06 -9.51 -46.97
C ILE A 20 -20.91 -8.56 -47.83
N LEU A 21 -21.39 -7.45 -47.27
CA LEU A 21 -22.14 -6.45 -48.04
C LEU A 21 -21.31 -5.82 -49.16
N SER A 22 -20.00 -5.63 -48.96
CA SER A 22 -19.11 -4.98 -49.93
C SER A 22 -19.00 -5.75 -51.26
N ILE A 23 -19.34 -7.05 -51.26
CA ILE A 23 -19.35 -7.90 -52.46
C ILE A 23 -20.44 -7.45 -53.46
N VAL A 24 -21.59 -7.00 -52.95
CA VAL A 24 -22.78 -6.73 -53.77
C VAL A 24 -23.13 -5.25 -53.80
N ALA A 25 -22.85 -4.50 -52.74
CA ALA A 25 -23.23 -3.10 -52.60
C ALA A 25 -22.76 -2.18 -53.76
N PRO A 26 -21.62 -2.41 -54.44
CA PRO A 26 -21.23 -1.62 -55.61
C PRO A 26 -22.08 -1.88 -56.86
N LYS A 27 -22.74 -3.04 -56.95
CA LYS A 27 -23.40 -3.56 -58.16
C LYS A 27 -24.92 -3.40 -58.17
N ILE A 28 -25.53 -3.08 -57.03
CA ILE A 28 -26.99 -2.98 -56.89
C ILE A 28 -27.41 -1.72 -56.13
N SER A 29 -28.70 -1.40 -56.17
CA SER A 29 -29.27 -0.27 -55.42
C SER A 29 -29.63 -0.68 -53.98
N LEU A 30 -29.67 0.31 -53.08
CA LEU A 30 -30.10 0.12 -51.69
C LEU A 30 -31.53 -0.46 -51.61
N LYS A 31 -32.43 0.03 -52.47
CA LYS A 31 -33.82 -0.46 -52.53
C LYS A 31 -33.88 -1.95 -52.85
N LEU A 32 -33.02 -2.43 -53.76
CA LEU A 32 -33.02 -3.83 -54.19
C LEU A 32 -32.44 -4.76 -53.11
N ILE A 33 -31.39 -4.36 -52.41
CA ILE A 33 -30.81 -5.18 -51.34
C ILE A 33 -31.69 -5.22 -50.08
N GLN A 34 -32.45 -4.15 -49.81
CA GLN A 34 -33.37 -4.08 -48.67
C GLN A 34 -34.53 -5.09 -48.77
N LEU A 35 -34.88 -5.54 -49.98
CA LEU A 35 -35.84 -6.64 -50.18
C LEU A 35 -35.33 -7.96 -49.58
N PHE A 36 -34.01 -8.15 -49.53
CA PHE A 36 -33.38 -9.36 -49.01
C PHE A 36 -32.85 -9.19 -47.58
N ILE A 37 -32.50 -7.97 -47.18
CA ILE A 37 -32.02 -7.63 -45.82
C ILE A 37 -32.90 -6.48 -45.28
N PRO A 38 -34.08 -6.81 -44.71
CA PRO A 38 -34.98 -5.80 -44.14
C PRO A 38 -34.27 -5.04 -43.02
N GLY A 39 -34.31 -3.70 -43.06
CA GLY A 39 -33.68 -2.83 -42.06
C GLY A 39 -32.22 -2.43 -42.34
N LEU A 40 -31.65 -2.77 -43.51
CA LEU A 40 -30.33 -2.24 -43.89
C LEU A 40 -30.36 -0.72 -44.07
N THR A 41 -29.56 0.01 -43.29
CA THR A 41 -29.50 1.48 -43.35
C THR A 41 -28.64 1.97 -44.51
N SER A 42 -28.95 3.16 -45.03
CA SER A 42 -28.16 3.83 -46.08
C SER A 42 -26.69 4.02 -45.67
N GLY A 43 -26.44 4.33 -44.39
CA GLY A 43 -25.08 4.45 -43.84
C GLY A 43 -24.27 3.15 -43.92
N ARG A 44 -24.87 2.02 -43.53
CA ARG A 44 -24.23 0.69 -43.61
C ARG A 44 -23.94 0.28 -45.06
N PHE A 45 -24.87 0.56 -45.95
CA PHE A 45 -24.71 0.30 -47.39
C PHE A 45 -23.61 1.16 -48.02
N THR A 46 -23.55 2.45 -47.68
CA THR A 46 -22.51 3.37 -48.15
C THR A 46 -21.14 2.98 -47.61
N ALA A 47 -21.05 2.59 -46.33
CA ALA A 47 -19.83 2.09 -45.72
C ALA A 47 -19.30 0.81 -46.41
N ALA A 48 -20.20 -0.09 -46.84
CA ALA A 48 -19.82 -1.28 -47.60
C ALA A 48 -19.33 -0.95 -49.02
N ARG A 49 -19.91 0.05 -49.69
CA ARG A 49 -19.41 0.54 -50.99
C ARG A 49 -18.03 1.19 -50.86
N LEU A 50 -17.82 2.00 -49.83
CA LEU A 50 -16.54 2.62 -49.55
C LEU A 50 -15.47 1.57 -49.25
N HIS A 51 -15.85 0.52 -48.51
CA HIS A 51 -14.99 -0.63 -48.24
C HIS A 51 -14.55 -1.32 -49.53
N ALA A 52 -15.50 -1.68 -50.41
CA ALA A 52 -15.19 -2.31 -51.70
C ALA A 52 -14.27 -1.45 -52.57
N LYS A 53 -14.47 -0.13 -52.56
CA LYS A 53 -13.64 0.82 -53.31
C LYS A 53 -12.22 0.93 -52.75
N LYS A 54 -12.05 0.86 -51.43
CA LYS A 54 -10.76 1.11 -50.76
C LYS A 54 -9.91 -0.15 -50.58
N TYR A 55 -10.54 -1.29 -50.35
CA TYR A 55 -9.85 -2.53 -49.98
C TYR A 55 -10.17 -3.72 -50.90
N CYS A 56 -10.90 -3.51 -51.99
CA CYS A 56 -11.53 -4.55 -52.83
C CYS A 56 -12.75 -5.22 -52.19
N ALA A 57 -13.60 -5.79 -53.04
CA ALA A 57 -14.85 -6.43 -52.64
C ALA A 57 -14.59 -7.70 -51.82
N GLY A 58 -15.19 -7.81 -50.63
CA GLY A 58 -15.10 -8.99 -49.77
C GLY A 58 -13.75 -9.21 -49.08
N SER A 59 -12.82 -8.27 -49.17
CA SER A 59 -11.52 -8.38 -48.51
C SER A 59 -11.66 -8.28 -46.99
N ARG A 60 -10.85 -9.07 -46.27
CA ARG A 60 -10.78 -8.99 -44.81
C ARG A 60 -9.82 -7.88 -44.41
N VAL A 61 -10.29 -6.91 -43.63
CA VAL A 61 -9.41 -5.86 -43.09
C VAL A 61 -9.18 -6.16 -41.63
N GLU A 62 -7.97 -6.61 -41.31
CA GLU A 62 -7.55 -6.73 -39.92
C GLU A 62 -7.54 -5.33 -39.29
N VAL A 63 -8.45 -5.11 -38.34
CA VAL A 63 -8.43 -3.90 -37.53
C VAL A 63 -7.28 -4.06 -36.56
N THR A 64 -6.10 -3.57 -36.93
CA THR A 64 -5.04 -3.33 -35.96
C THR A 64 -5.60 -2.35 -34.94
N LYS A 65 -5.96 -2.83 -33.75
CA LYS A 65 -6.27 -1.97 -32.62
C LYS A 65 -5.01 -1.16 -32.35
N LYS A 66 -4.96 0.09 -32.80
CA LYS A 66 -3.93 1.02 -32.34
C LYS A 66 -4.15 1.23 -30.85
N VAL A 67 -3.38 0.51 -30.03
CA VAL A 67 -3.22 0.85 -28.62
C VAL A 67 -2.43 2.15 -28.62
N VAL A 68 -3.10 3.27 -28.40
CA VAL A 68 -2.42 4.53 -28.18
C VAL A 68 -1.85 4.46 -26.77
N GLN A 69 -0.54 4.24 -26.66
CA GLN A 69 0.16 4.35 -25.40
C GLN A 69 0.21 5.84 -25.03
N ARG A 70 -0.55 6.22 -23.99
CA ARG A 70 -0.72 7.62 -23.55
C ARG A 70 0.17 7.98 -22.36
N PHE A 71 1.09 7.11 -22.00
CA PHE A 71 1.89 7.21 -20.80
C PHE A 71 3.35 6.94 -21.15
N ASP A 72 4.23 7.73 -20.53
CA ASP A 72 5.66 7.54 -20.65
C ASP A 72 6.12 6.37 -19.76
N ASN A 73 7.02 5.55 -20.29
CA ASN A 73 7.51 4.37 -19.60
C ASN A 73 8.28 4.74 -18.33
N HIS A 74 9.00 5.87 -18.34
CA HIS A 74 9.73 6.34 -17.18
C HIS A 74 8.78 6.73 -16.03
N GLN A 75 7.64 7.36 -16.34
CA GLN A 75 6.63 7.68 -15.33
C GLN A 75 6.03 6.43 -14.68
N ILE A 76 5.84 5.35 -15.45
CA ILE A 76 5.35 4.06 -14.91
C ILE A 76 6.43 3.42 -14.05
N ALA A 77 7.66 3.32 -14.55
CA ALA A 77 8.76 2.71 -13.83
C ALA A 77 8.97 3.37 -12.46
N HIS A 78 9.04 4.70 -12.43
CA HIS A 78 9.19 5.47 -11.19
C HIS A 78 8.09 5.17 -10.16
N PHE A 79 6.82 5.05 -10.60
CA PHE A 79 5.75 4.68 -9.69
C PHE A 79 5.81 3.21 -9.26
N VAL A 80 6.19 2.30 -10.16
CA VAL A 80 6.38 0.87 -9.84
C VAL A 80 7.48 0.69 -8.79
N ASP A 81 8.61 1.38 -8.94
CA ASP A 81 9.71 1.35 -7.98
C ASP A 81 9.26 1.87 -6.61
N PHE A 82 8.50 2.98 -6.59
CA PHE A 82 7.91 3.50 -5.36
C PHE A 82 7.00 2.49 -4.66
N ILE A 83 6.10 1.81 -5.40
CA ILE A 83 5.15 0.88 -4.77
C ILE A 83 5.79 -0.44 -4.35
N VAL A 84 6.93 -0.83 -4.92
CA VAL A 84 7.69 -2.03 -4.53
C VAL A 84 8.65 -1.72 -3.39
N SER A 85 8.94 -0.45 -3.12
CA SER A 85 9.81 -0.05 -2.01
C SER A 85 9.39 -0.65 -0.65
N PRO A 86 10.34 -0.94 0.25
CA PRO A 86 10.07 -1.47 1.60
C PRO A 86 9.11 -0.61 2.43
N HIS A 87 9.05 0.69 2.10
CA HIS A 87 8.12 1.64 2.70
C HIS A 87 6.65 1.29 2.39
N VAL A 88 6.36 0.93 1.13
CA VAL A 88 4.99 0.66 0.66
C VAL A 88 4.62 -0.82 0.76
N CYS A 89 5.56 -1.71 0.44
CA CYS A 89 5.33 -3.15 0.42
C CYS A 89 6.22 -3.90 1.41
N THR A 90 5.71 -5.05 1.86
CA THR A 90 6.47 -6.04 2.60
C THR A 90 6.33 -7.37 1.89
N ASP A 91 7.46 -8.01 1.64
CA ASP A 91 7.52 -9.32 1.03
C ASP A 91 7.07 -10.39 2.03
N LEU A 92 6.33 -11.37 1.53
CA LEU A 92 5.95 -12.53 2.33
C LEU A 92 7.05 -13.59 2.25
N PRO A 93 7.43 -14.19 3.39
CA PRO A 93 8.39 -15.29 3.41
C PRO A 93 7.83 -16.59 2.80
N PHE A 94 6.55 -16.61 2.42
CA PHE A 94 5.92 -17.76 1.78
C PHE A 94 4.93 -17.33 0.70
N GLY A 95 4.89 -18.14 -0.36
CA GLY A 95 4.00 -17.97 -1.50
C GLY A 95 4.59 -17.08 -2.58
N GLU A 96 4.46 -17.55 -3.81
CA GLU A 96 5.00 -16.89 -5.00
C GLU A 96 3.89 -16.57 -5.98
N LYS A 97 4.16 -15.62 -6.86
CA LYS A 97 3.32 -15.23 -7.98
C LYS A 97 4.12 -15.35 -9.26
N VAL A 98 3.50 -16.00 -10.25
CA VAL A 98 4.07 -16.12 -11.59
C VAL A 98 3.66 -14.91 -12.43
N LEU A 99 4.64 -14.14 -12.90
CA LEU A 99 4.46 -13.14 -13.95
C LEU A 99 4.78 -13.75 -15.30
N LYS A 100 3.80 -13.79 -16.20
CA LYS A 100 4.04 -14.18 -17.60
C LYS A 100 4.31 -12.93 -18.44
N LEU A 101 5.50 -12.85 -19.00
CA LEU A 101 5.87 -11.80 -19.94
C LEU A 101 5.20 -12.03 -21.30
N SER A 102 5.09 -10.98 -22.11
CA SER A 102 4.60 -11.07 -23.49
C SER A 102 5.50 -11.95 -24.38
N SER A 103 6.75 -12.18 -23.97
CA SER A 103 7.69 -13.12 -24.59
C SER A 103 7.38 -14.59 -24.30
N GLY A 104 6.46 -14.88 -23.38
CA GLY A 104 6.16 -16.23 -22.90
C GLY A 104 7.06 -16.70 -21.74
N ILE A 105 8.04 -15.89 -21.33
CA ILE A 105 8.89 -16.18 -20.17
C ILE A 105 8.07 -16.01 -18.88
N GLU A 106 8.22 -16.96 -17.97
CA GLU A 106 7.60 -16.93 -16.64
C GLU A 106 8.64 -16.50 -15.60
N LEU A 107 8.30 -15.48 -14.81
CA LEU A 107 9.10 -14.98 -13.69
C LEU A 107 8.39 -15.31 -12.38
N PHE A 108 9.13 -15.80 -11.41
CA PHE A 108 8.63 -16.08 -10.07
C PHE A 108 8.99 -14.93 -9.14
N ILE A 109 7.98 -14.33 -8.51
CA ILE A 109 8.16 -13.20 -7.60
C ILE A 109 7.48 -13.54 -6.28
N PRO A 110 8.09 -13.23 -5.12
CA PRO A 110 7.42 -13.39 -3.84
C PRO A 110 6.10 -12.62 -3.80
N ASN A 111 5.13 -13.16 -3.07
CA ASN A 111 3.91 -12.41 -2.80
C ASN A 111 4.24 -11.21 -1.92
N THR A 112 3.77 -10.04 -2.34
CA THR A 112 3.95 -8.80 -1.57
C THR A 112 2.63 -8.38 -0.92
N ILE A 113 2.70 -7.75 0.25
CA ILE A 113 1.57 -7.10 0.92
C ILE A 113 1.82 -5.60 0.91
N ARG A 114 0.80 -4.83 0.52
CA ARG A 114 0.81 -3.37 0.72
C ARG A 114 0.52 -3.02 2.17
N ASN A 115 1.37 -2.20 2.76
CA ASN A 115 1.25 -1.74 4.14
C ASN A 115 0.20 -0.62 4.30
N MET A 116 -0.22 -0.01 3.19
CA MET A 116 -1.12 1.13 3.15
C MET A 116 -2.22 0.97 2.09
N GLY A 117 -3.33 1.69 2.26
CA GLY A 117 -4.39 1.74 1.26
C GLY A 117 -3.98 2.51 0.00
N ALA A 118 -4.58 2.17 -1.14
CA ALA A 118 -4.22 2.73 -2.45
C ALA A 118 -4.23 4.27 -2.48
N THR A 119 -5.24 4.91 -1.89
CA THR A 119 -5.33 6.38 -1.81
C THR A 119 -4.11 6.98 -1.11
N ARG A 120 -3.72 6.41 0.03
CA ARG A 120 -2.59 6.89 0.84
C ARG A 120 -1.25 6.71 0.13
N ILE A 121 -1.07 5.57 -0.56
CA ILE A 121 0.11 5.32 -1.39
C ILE A 121 0.25 6.40 -2.46
N ILE A 122 -0.85 6.71 -3.16
CA ILE A 122 -0.86 7.73 -4.21
C ILE A 122 -0.59 9.12 -3.64
N ASP A 123 -1.21 9.48 -2.51
CA ASP A 123 -0.98 10.79 -1.89
C ASP A 123 0.46 10.96 -1.44
N GLN A 124 1.07 9.93 -0.83
CA GLN A 124 2.49 9.94 -0.46
C GLN A 124 3.41 10.03 -1.67
N TYR A 125 3.12 9.27 -2.74
CA TYR A 125 3.90 9.32 -3.97
C TYR A 125 3.90 10.72 -4.60
N LEU A 126 2.73 11.36 -4.66
CA LEU A 126 2.61 12.71 -5.23
C LEU A 126 3.34 13.74 -4.37
N LEU A 127 3.30 13.60 -3.05
CA LEU A 127 4.04 14.47 -2.14
C LEU A 127 5.55 14.28 -2.33
N TYR A 128 6.02 13.03 -2.37
CA TYR A 128 7.41 12.67 -2.66
C TYR A 128 7.88 13.29 -3.99
N CYS A 129 7.11 13.14 -5.07
CA CYS A 129 7.46 13.75 -6.36
C CYS A 129 7.58 15.27 -6.27
N LYS A 130 6.66 15.92 -5.53
CA LYS A 130 6.67 17.38 -5.37
C LYS A 130 7.88 17.88 -4.58
N GLU A 131 8.29 17.15 -3.54
CA GLU A 131 9.37 17.57 -2.64
C GLU A 131 10.75 17.17 -3.15
N MET A 132 10.88 15.98 -3.72
CA MET A 132 12.17 15.36 -4.04
C MET A 132 12.47 15.33 -5.54
N CYS A 133 11.49 15.59 -6.41
CA CYS A 133 11.64 15.43 -7.86
C CYS A 133 11.13 16.68 -8.61
N SER A 134 11.88 17.79 -8.53
CA SER A 134 11.49 19.09 -9.11
C SER A 134 11.19 19.06 -10.61
N ASP A 135 11.84 18.18 -11.36
CA ASP A 135 11.72 18.08 -12.84
C ASP A 135 10.89 16.88 -13.31
N PHE A 136 10.16 16.22 -12.40
CA PHE A 136 9.36 15.04 -12.71
C PHE A 136 7.87 15.31 -12.57
N GLU A 137 7.12 15.12 -13.66
CA GLU A 137 5.67 15.19 -13.63
C GLU A 137 5.08 13.77 -13.47
N PRO A 138 4.43 13.45 -12.33
CA PRO A 138 3.83 12.15 -12.11
C PRO A 138 2.54 11.96 -12.94
N LEU A 139 2.15 10.70 -13.15
CA LEU A 139 0.87 10.38 -13.78
C LEU A 139 -0.33 10.89 -12.96
N ALA A 140 -1.44 11.14 -13.64
CA ALA A 140 -2.70 11.50 -12.99
C ALA A 140 -3.17 10.39 -12.02
N LYS A 141 -3.84 10.78 -10.93
CA LYS A 141 -4.35 9.85 -9.89
C LYS A 141 -5.10 8.65 -10.46
N SER A 142 -5.94 8.85 -11.48
CA SER A 142 -6.70 7.76 -12.12
C SER A 142 -5.78 6.69 -12.72
N SER A 143 -4.72 7.09 -13.42
CA SER A 143 -3.72 6.19 -13.97
C SER A 143 -2.95 5.46 -12.87
N LEU A 144 -2.58 6.16 -11.79
CA LEU A 144 -1.90 5.55 -10.63
C LEU A 144 -2.78 4.49 -9.96
N PHE A 145 -4.09 4.75 -9.81
CA PHE A 145 -5.03 3.74 -9.31
C PHE A 145 -5.10 2.51 -10.23
N THR A 146 -5.15 2.71 -11.55
CA THR A 146 -5.14 1.60 -12.52
C THR A 146 -3.85 0.78 -12.42
N ILE A 147 -2.70 1.41 -12.22
CA ILE A 147 -1.43 0.70 -12.01
C ILE A 147 -1.51 -0.12 -10.72
N LEU A 148 -2.01 0.45 -9.61
CA LEU A 148 -2.16 -0.28 -8.35
C LEU A 148 -3.11 -1.49 -8.47
N GLU A 149 -4.19 -1.38 -9.24
CA GLU A 149 -5.12 -2.49 -9.52
C GLU A 149 -4.49 -3.59 -10.39
N THR A 150 -3.61 -3.20 -11.32
CA THR A 150 -2.89 -4.14 -12.20
C THR A 150 -1.80 -4.88 -11.42
N CYS A 151 -1.01 -4.15 -10.63
CA CYS A 151 0.03 -4.67 -9.76
C CYS A 151 -0.56 -5.26 -8.47
N LYS A 152 -1.46 -6.24 -8.57
CA LYS A 152 -2.16 -6.80 -7.40
C LYS A 152 -1.19 -7.34 -6.36
N ALA A 153 -1.26 -6.77 -5.16
CA ALA A 153 -0.63 -7.26 -3.95
C ALA A 153 -1.59 -8.19 -3.19
N SER A 154 -1.03 -9.11 -2.41
CA SER A 154 -1.79 -9.99 -1.53
C SER A 154 -2.46 -9.21 -0.41
N THR A 155 -3.65 -9.63 -0.01
CA THR A 155 -4.30 -9.09 1.18
C THR A 155 -3.69 -9.70 2.43
N ARG A 156 -3.43 -8.86 3.43
CA ARG A 156 -2.92 -9.30 4.72
C ARG A 156 -3.97 -10.14 5.44
N LYS A 157 -3.86 -11.47 5.35
CA LYS A 157 -4.74 -12.42 6.07
C LYS A 157 -4.23 -12.76 7.46
N SER A 158 -2.93 -12.67 7.69
CA SER A 158 -2.30 -12.91 8.99
C SER A 158 -1.76 -11.61 9.57
N LEU A 159 -2.02 -11.36 10.85
CA LEU A 159 -1.34 -10.31 11.58
C LEU A 159 0.12 -10.78 11.74
N GLN A 160 1.09 -10.03 11.21
CA GLN A 160 2.52 -10.16 11.58
C GLN A 160 2.66 -10.34 13.11
N GLY A 161 3.81 -10.86 13.55
CA GLY A 161 4.15 -10.98 14.97
C GLY A 161 3.64 -9.78 15.77
N ILE A 162 2.89 -10.06 16.84
CA ILE A 162 2.10 -9.04 17.55
C ILE A 162 3.08 -8.00 18.12
N ASN A 163 3.16 -6.84 17.46
CA ASN A 163 3.83 -5.68 18.03
C ASN A 163 2.98 -5.18 19.21
N TYR A 164 3.40 -5.50 20.42
CA TYR A 164 2.67 -5.16 21.65
C TYR A 164 2.40 -3.65 21.76
N PHE A 165 3.35 -2.79 21.37
CA PHE A 165 3.14 -1.34 21.36
C PHE A 165 2.00 -0.92 20.43
N ALA A 166 1.95 -1.48 19.21
CA ALA A 166 0.89 -1.17 18.25
C ALA A 166 -0.47 -1.74 18.69
N ALA A 167 -0.48 -2.87 19.38
CA ALA A 167 -1.69 -3.49 19.94
C ALA A 167 -2.26 -2.66 21.11
N GLU A 168 -1.42 -2.33 22.09
CA GLU A 168 -1.77 -1.51 23.26
C GLU A 168 -2.23 -0.11 22.85
N ALA A 169 -1.49 0.55 21.93
CA ALA A 169 -1.93 1.82 21.40
C ALA A 169 -3.25 1.70 20.61
N GLY A 170 -3.46 0.58 19.91
CA GLY A 170 -4.72 0.28 19.25
C GLY A 170 -5.89 0.26 20.22
N GLU A 171 -5.74 -0.48 21.33
CA GLU A 171 -6.72 -0.52 22.42
C GLU A 171 -6.90 0.86 23.06
N ALA A 172 -5.82 1.63 23.23
CA ALA A 172 -5.88 2.98 23.78
C ALA A 172 -6.70 3.94 22.89
N PHE A 173 -6.49 3.93 21.57
CA PHE A 173 -7.31 4.73 20.64
C PHE A 173 -8.79 4.35 20.70
N ASP A 174 -9.09 3.05 20.76
CA ASP A 174 -10.47 2.55 20.84
C ASP A 174 -11.10 2.90 22.20
N GLY A 175 -10.30 2.85 23.27
CA GLY A 175 -10.68 3.25 24.62
C GLY A 175 -10.97 4.74 24.76
N LEU A 176 -10.11 5.61 24.23
CA LEU A 176 -10.33 7.06 24.20
C LEU A 176 -11.58 7.43 23.40
N ARG A 177 -11.79 6.79 22.24
CA ARG A 177 -13.03 6.96 21.46
C ARG A 177 -14.25 6.62 22.30
N LYS A 178 -14.23 5.48 23.01
CA LYS A 178 -15.34 5.07 23.88
C LYS A 178 -15.58 6.06 25.01
N MET A 179 -14.53 6.58 25.64
CA MET A 179 -14.66 7.59 26.70
C MET A 179 -15.35 8.88 26.22
N ILE A 180 -15.14 9.27 24.96
CA ILE A 180 -15.83 10.40 24.35
C ILE A 180 -17.30 10.04 24.05
N GLU A 181 -17.54 8.87 23.46
CA GLU A 181 -18.89 8.41 23.08
C GLU A 181 -19.82 8.22 24.28
N ASP A 182 -19.30 7.70 25.39
CA ASP A 182 -20.06 7.51 26.63
C ASP A 182 -20.57 8.86 27.21
N LYS A 183 -19.96 9.98 26.79
CA LYS A 183 -20.29 11.34 27.24
C LYS A 183 -20.68 12.28 26.09
N VAL A 184 -21.09 11.73 24.94
CA VAL A 184 -21.32 12.49 23.69
C VAL A 184 -22.36 13.60 23.84
N THR A 185 -23.37 13.40 24.69
CA THR A 185 -24.46 14.36 24.94
C THR A 185 -23.99 15.64 25.62
N LEU A 186 -22.78 15.64 26.19
CA LEU A 186 -22.20 16.76 26.93
C LEU A 186 -21.20 17.58 26.09
N CYS A 187 -20.91 17.17 24.85
CA CYS A 187 -19.87 17.81 24.02
C CYS A 187 -20.24 17.88 22.55
N SER A 188 -20.40 19.12 22.05
CA SER A 188 -20.58 19.44 20.63
C SER A 188 -19.39 19.01 19.76
N ASP A 189 -18.21 18.89 20.36
CA ASP A 189 -16.95 18.64 19.65
C ASP A 189 -16.58 17.15 19.60
N SER A 190 -17.45 16.28 20.12
CA SER A 190 -17.18 14.83 20.22
C SER A 190 -16.84 14.22 18.85
N GLU A 191 -17.57 14.60 17.80
CA GLU A 191 -17.30 14.12 16.44
C GLU A 191 -15.92 14.57 15.92
N ARG A 192 -15.55 15.83 16.19
CA ARG A 192 -14.24 16.38 15.82
C ARG A 192 -13.11 15.64 16.53
N LEU A 193 -13.24 15.39 17.83
CA LEU A 193 -12.23 14.66 18.63
C LEU A 193 -12.07 13.21 18.16
N ILE A 194 -13.18 12.52 17.89
CA ILE A 194 -13.15 11.16 17.36
C ILE A 194 -12.47 11.13 15.98
N GLU A 195 -12.75 12.10 15.11
CA GLU A 195 -12.11 12.16 13.81
C GLU A 195 -10.62 12.49 13.91
N ASN A 196 -10.23 13.38 14.82
CA ASN A 196 -8.83 13.65 15.12
C ASN A 196 -8.10 12.40 15.64
N LEU A 197 -8.72 11.59 16.52
CA LEU A 197 -8.14 10.33 16.99
C LEU A 197 -7.93 9.33 15.84
N LYS A 198 -8.90 9.21 14.92
CA LYS A 198 -8.74 8.36 13.73
C LYS A 198 -7.60 8.86 12.85
N ARG A 199 -7.53 10.17 12.59
CA ARG A 199 -6.47 10.80 11.81
C ARG A 199 -5.11 10.57 12.44
N ALA A 200 -4.97 10.78 13.75
CA ALA A 200 -3.72 10.56 14.47
C ALA A 200 -3.29 9.09 14.47
N ARG A 201 -4.23 8.15 14.64
CA ARG A 201 -3.94 6.71 14.52
C ARG A 201 -3.45 6.37 13.11
N LEU A 202 -4.08 6.91 12.07
CA LEU A 202 -3.65 6.69 10.68
C LEU A 202 -2.28 7.30 10.40
N TYR A 203 -2.03 8.52 10.90
CA TYR A 203 -0.75 9.21 10.80
C TYR A 203 0.40 8.37 11.37
N LEU A 204 0.25 7.88 12.61
CA LEU A 204 1.26 7.02 13.24
C LEU A 204 1.47 5.70 12.49
N LYS A 205 0.42 5.10 11.89
CA LYS A 205 0.57 3.87 11.09
C LYS A 205 1.34 4.08 9.78
N SER A 206 1.30 5.29 9.22
CA SER A 206 1.78 5.61 7.88
C SER A 206 2.83 6.73 7.91
N ASP A 207 2.42 7.96 7.65
CA ASP A 207 3.29 9.12 7.36
C ASP A 207 4.33 9.40 8.44
N TYR A 208 4.02 9.16 9.72
CA TYR A 208 4.98 9.42 10.80
C TYR A 208 6.32 8.73 10.53
N LYS A 209 6.30 7.50 10.02
CA LYS A 209 7.52 6.74 9.74
C LYS A 209 8.38 7.33 8.62
N VAL A 210 7.75 8.04 7.67
CA VAL A 210 8.44 8.66 6.53
C VAL A 210 9.06 9.99 6.92
N ASN A 211 8.42 10.67 7.88
CA ASN A 211 8.86 11.98 8.31
C ASN A 211 10.02 11.90 9.31
N VAL A 212 10.18 10.76 10.01
CA VAL A 212 11.30 10.54 10.93
C VAL A 212 12.60 10.42 10.13
N ALA A 213 13.60 11.20 10.53
CA ALA A 213 14.92 11.20 9.94
C ALA A 213 15.99 11.30 11.03
N ARG A 214 17.25 10.99 10.67
CA ARG A 214 18.37 11.14 11.60
C ARG A 214 18.53 12.58 12.08
N SER A 215 18.36 13.52 11.16
CA SER A 215 18.43 14.97 11.36
C SER A 215 17.15 15.58 10.79
N SER A 216 16.41 16.36 11.57
CA SER A 216 15.17 17.01 11.14
C SER A 216 14.97 18.30 11.94
N ASN A 217 14.52 19.36 11.27
CA ASN A 217 14.16 20.62 11.95
C ASN A 217 12.89 20.50 12.80
N ILE A 218 12.22 19.33 12.79
CA ILE A 218 11.08 19.03 13.65
C ILE A 218 11.55 18.10 14.77
N ALA A 219 11.47 18.57 16.01
CA ALA A 219 11.92 17.81 17.20
C ALA A 219 11.33 16.40 17.31
N ASP A 220 10.04 16.26 16.99
CA ASP A 220 9.33 14.97 17.01
C ASP A 220 9.78 13.98 15.92
N HIS A 221 10.48 14.46 14.89
CA HIS A 221 10.92 13.66 13.76
C HIS A 221 12.44 13.43 13.75
N CYS A 222 13.20 14.18 14.55
CA CYS A 222 14.64 14.05 14.65
C CYS A 222 15.03 12.91 15.60
N CYS A 223 15.63 11.84 15.06
CA CYS A 223 16.08 10.71 15.88
C CYS A 223 17.13 11.12 16.92
N ILE A 224 18.10 11.98 16.53
CA ILE A 224 19.16 12.41 17.44
C ILE A 224 18.55 13.14 18.63
N HIS A 225 17.64 14.09 18.38
CA HIS A 225 17.00 14.85 19.44
C HIS A 225 16.06 13.99 20.29
N ALA A 226 15.11 13.28 19.65
CA ALA A 226 14.04 12.57 20.35
C ALA A 226 14.51 11.34 21.14
N LEU A 227 15.67 10.75 20.79
CA LEU A 227 16.26 9.61 21.52
C LEU A 227 17.38 10.01 22.48
N SER A 228 17.81 11.27 22.50
CA SER A 228 18.87 11.75 23.40
C SER A 228 18.39 11.73 24.85
N ASP A 229 19.08 11.02 25.73
CA ASP A 229 18.81 11.03 27.16
C ASP A 229 19.49 12.23 27.82
N PRO A 230 18.75 13.23 28.34
CA PRO A 230 19.35 14.41 28.96
C PRO A 230 20.10 14.09 30.27
N LYS A 231 19.88 12.91 30.87
CA LYS A 231 20.51 12.50 32.12
C LYS A 231 21.72 11.60 31.91
N GLY A 232 21.80 10.90 30.78
CA GLY A 232 22.83 9.92 30.49
C GLY A 232 23.85 10.43 29.48
N ARG A 233 25.03 10.87 29.92
CA ARG A 233 26.09 11.38 29.00
C ARG A 233 26.45 10.40 27.87
N ASN A 234 26.41 9.09 28.12
CA ASN A 234 26.71 8.06 27.12
C ASN A 234 25.52 7.73 26.19
N PHE A 235 24.33 8.22 26.53
CA PHE A 235 23.08 8.04 25.78
C PHE A 235 22.53 9.39 25.29
N SER A 236 23.33 10.44 25.38
CA SER A 236 23.00 11.78 24.94
C SER A 236 23.82 12.11 23.70
N GLN A 237 23.15 12.72 22.73
CA GLN A 237 23.79 13.29 21.55
C GLN A 237 23.19 14.67 21.28
N GLU A 238 24.05 15.60 20.88
CA GLU A 238 23.64 16.96 20.48
C GLU A 238 23.38 17.00 18.98
N CYS A 239 22.41 17.83 18.58
CA CYS A 239 22.13 18.13 17.18
C CYS A 239 22.99 19.30 16.72
N ASP A 240 23.41 19.26 15.46
CA ASP A 240 24.10 20.33 14.74
C ASP A 240 23.15 21.27 13.97
N HIS A 241 21.85 21.11 14.17
CA HIS A 241 20.76 21.86 13.55
C HIS A 241 19.74 22.32 14.61
N GLU A 242 18.88 23.26 14.21
CA GLU A 242 17.82 23.79 15.06
C GLU A 242 16.53 22.97 14.93
N HIS A 243 15.59 23.16 15.86
CA HIS A 243 14.28 22.51 15.85
C HIS A 243 13.16 23.57 15.85
N ASP A 244 13.16 24.42 14.84
CA ASP A 244 12.28 25.59 14.70
C ASP A 244 10.99 25.30 13.90
N GLU A 245 10.92 24.14 13.25
CA GLU A 245 9.74 23.70 12.51
C GLU A 245 8.80 22.85 13.38
N SER A 246 7.53 22.79 12.99
CA SER A 246 6.51 22.01 13.70
C SER A 246 5.69 21.14 12.76
N CYS A 247 5.41 19.91 13.20
CA CYS A 247 4.52 19.03 12.47
C CYS A 247 3.07 19.23 12.92
N ILE A 248 2.19 19.55 11.97
CA ILE A 248 0.75 19.73 12.21
C ILE A 248 0.11 18.46 12.79
N GLU A 249 0.43 17.28 12.27
CA GLU A 249 -0.15 16.01 12.74
C GLU A 249 0.33 15.63 14.15
N CYS A 250 1.62 15.82 14.45
CA CYS A 250 2.13 15.61 15.81
C CYS A 250 1.50 16.58 16.80
N SER A 251 1.37 17.85 16.41
CA SER A 251 0.73 18.88 17.23
C SER A 251 -0.75 18.56 17.46
N ASN A 252 -1.46 18.10 16.41
CA ASN A 252 -2.88 17.72 16.48
C ASN A 252 -3.12 16.53 17.40
N LEU A 253 -2.22 15.52 17.40
CA LEU A 253 -2.29 14.41 18.36
C LEU A 253 -2.18 14.93 19.79
N THR A 254 -1.14 15.73 20.09
CA THR A 254 -0.92 16.29 21.43
C THR A 254 -2.07 17.17 21.87
N SER A 255 -2.57 18.06 21.00
CA SER A 255 -3.70 18.94 21.33
C SER A 255 -4.97 18.14 21.58
N THR A 256 -5.27 17.15 20.75
CA THR A 256 -6.45 16.29 20.90
C THR A 256 -6.43 15.52 22.22
N LEU A 257 -5.28 14.97 22.61
CA LEU A 257 -5.14 14.30 23.91
C LEU A 257 -5.39 15.27 25.07
N ASN A 258 -4.82 16.47 25.03
CA ASN A 258 -5.03 17.49 26.07
C ASN A 258 -6.49 17.98 26.12
N GLU A 259 -7.17 18.09 24.97
CA GLU A 259 -8.59 18.43 24.90
C GLU A 259 -9.48 17.34 25.52
N ILE A 260 -9.16 16.06 25.29
CA ILE A 260 -9.87 14.93 25.90
C ILE A 260 -9.67 14.93 27.41
N GLU A 261 -8.46 15.19 27.91
CA GLU A 261 -8.19 15.29 29.35
C GLU A 261 -9.08 16.34 30.01
N ARG A 262 -9.09 17.56 29.46
CA ARG A 262 -9.95 18.67 29.95
C ARG A 262 -11.44 18.34 29.84
N PHE A 263 -11.83 17.62 28.80
CA PHE A 263 -13.20 17.17 28.63
C PHE A 263 -13.63 16.19 29.74
N ILE A 264 -12.77 15.25 30.11
CA ILE A 264 -13.01 14.32 31.21
C ILE A 264 -13.16 15.09 32.54
N GLU A 265 -12.25 16.03 32.81
CA GLU A 265 -12.28 16.88 34.01
C GLU A 265 -13.55 17.72 34.12
N LYS A 266 -14.07 18.22 32.99
CA LYS A 266 -15.27 19.05 32.97
C LYS A 266 -16.57 18.26 33.10
N THR A 267 -16.59 17.02 32.60
CA THR A 267 -17.83 16.23 32.50
C THR A 267 -18.08 15.32 33.69
N GLU A 268 -17.05 14.96 34.45
CA GLU A 268 -17.20 14.12 35.63
C GLU A 268 -17.27 14.96 36.90
N THR A 269 -18.44 14.98 37.54
CA THR A 269 -18.66 15.75 38.78
C THR A 269 -18.36 14.92 40.02
N ASP A 270 -18.42 13.59 39.93
CA ASP A 270 -18.05 12.69 41.01
C ASP A 270 -16.53 12.52 41.08
N LYS A 271 -15.95 12.77 42.26
CA LYS A 271 -14.50 12.75 42.44
C LYS A 271 -13.88 11.37 42.26
N GLU A 272 -14.54 10.30 42.71
CA GLU A 272 -14.00 8.94 42.57
C GLU A 272 -14.08 8.46 41.13
N LEU A 273 -15.18 8.76 40.44
CA LEU A 273 -15.31 8.46 39.02
C LEU A 273 -14.32 9.26 38.18
N LEU A 274 -14.09 10.53 38.52
CA LEU A 274 -13.14 11.39 37.83
C LEU A 274 -11.72 10.82 37.96
N ASP A 275 -11.29 10.46 39.17
CA ASP A 275 -9.96 9.90 39.39
C ASP A 275 -9.74 8.60 38.61
N ARG A 276 -10.72 7.68 38.64
CA ARG A 276 -10.68 6.44 37.84
C ARG A 276 -10.60 6.71 36.33
N ALA A 277 -11.38 7.68 35.84
CA ALA A 277 -11.37 8.07 34.43
C ALA A 277 -10.01 8.66 34.02
N LEU A 278 -9.41 9.52 34.85
CA LEU A 278 -8.11 10.13 34.60
C LEU A 278 -6.97 9.11 34.66
N ILE A 279 -6.98 8.17 35.60
CA ILE A 279 -5.99 7.08 35.64
C ILE A 279 -6.04 6.27 34.34
N LYS A 280 -7.25 5.91 33.90
CA LYS A 280 -7.44 5.15 32.65
C LYS A 280 -7.02 5.96 31.42
N PHE A 281 -7.38 7.24 31.36
CA PHE A 281 -6.95 8.15 30.30
C PHE A 281 -5.41 8.27 30.23
N ARG A 282 -4.74 8.43 31.37
CA ARG A 282 -3.27 8.50 31.43
C ARG A 282 -2.62 7.24 30.91
N SER A 283 -3.12 6.07 31.30
CA SER A 283 -2.65 4.79 30.76
C SER A 283 -2.81 4.72 29.23
N TYR A 284 -3.93 5.18 28.68
CA TYR A 284 -4.12 5.24 27.22
C TYR A 284 -3.18 6.22 26.53
N ARG A 285 -2.97 7.40 27.12
CA ARG A 285 -2.02 8.39 26.63
C ARG A 285 -0.60 7.81 26.58
N GLU A 286 -0.16 7.17 27.66
CA GLU A 286 1.14 6.51 27.76
C GLU A 286 1.33 5.43 26.69
N SER A 287 0.32 4.58 26.42
CA SER A 287 0.41 3.57 25.36
C SER A 287 0.57 4.18 23.97
N ILE A 288 -0.11 5.30 23.67
CA ILE A 288 0.01 5.99 22.37
C ILE A 288 1.38 6.65 22.23
N GLU A 289 1.87 7.33 23.26
CA GLU A 289 3.20 7.94 23.29
C GLU A 289 4.31 6.87 23.19
N ALA A 290 4.16 5.74 23.89
CA ALA A 290 5.07 4.61 23.81
C ALA A 290 5.12 3.99 22.40
N TRP A 291 3.98 3.94 21.70
CA TRP A 291 3.96 3.48 20.31
C TRP A 291 4.66 4.47 19.37
N LYS A 292 4.42 5.78 19.49
CA LYS A 292 5.16 6.80 18.74
C LYS A 292 6.68 6.68 18.96
N ALA A 293 7.11 6.54 20.21
CA ALA A 293 8.52 6.33 20.56
C ALA A 293 9.08 5.01 20.00
N HIS A 294 8.29 3.94 20.02
CA HIS A 294 8.68 2.66 19.43
C HIS A 294 8.90 2.78 17.92
N LEU A 295 8.01 3.47 17.19
CA LEU A 295 8.17 3.72 15.75
C LEU A 295 9.49 4.44 15.44
N LEU A 296 9.80 5.49 16.21
CA LEU A 296 11.02 6.26 16.05
C LEU A 296 12.28 5.43 16.36
N ARG A 297 12.25 4.60 17.41
CA ARG A 297 13.33 3.65 17.73
C ARG A 297 13.54 2.63 16.61
N SER A 298 12.47 2.05 16.07
CA SER A 298 12.57 1.08 14.97
C SER A 298 13.25 1.67 13.75
N ILE A 299 12.90 2.91 13.37
CA ILE A 299 13.52 3.59 12.22
C ILE A 299 15.01 3.85 12.48
N ASN A 300 15.38 4.31 13.68
CA ASN A 300 16.78 4.50 14.04
C ASN A 300 17.57 3.18 14.03
N GLN A 301 16.96 2.08 14.50
CA GLN A 301 17.57 0.75 14.48
C GLN A 301 17.74 0.21 13.05
N ASP A 302 16.74 0.40 12.19
CA ASP A 302 16.82 0.00 10.78
C ASP A 302 17.89 0.79 10.03
N LEU A 303 17.99 2.11 10.24
CA LEU A 303 19.07 2.92 9.68
C LEU A 303 20.45 2.41 10.12
N CYS A 304 20.60 2.03 11.39
CA CYS A 304 21.86 1.44 11.87
C CYS A 304 22.15 0.10 11.18
N ARG A 305 21.14 -0.76 11.06
CA ARG A 305 21.24 -2.05 10.38
C ARG A 305 21.64 -1.90 8.91
N GLU A 306 21.01 -1.01 8.17
CA GLU A 306 21.34 -0.72 6.77
C GLU A 306 22.78 -0.24 6.63
N ASN A 307 23.20 0.74 7.45
CA ASN A 307 24.57 1.24 7.47
C ASN A 307 25.62 0.16 7.79
N LEU A 308 25.27 -0.85 8.61
CA LEU A 308 26.14 -1.98 8.91
C LEU A 308 26.22 -2.94 7.73
N LEU A 309 25.10 -3.22 7.08
CA LEU A 309 25.05 -4.10 5.90
C LEU A 309 25.81 -3.49 4.72
N ASP A 310 25.68 -2.20 4.48
CA ASP A 310 26.40 -1.49 3.40
C ASP A 310 27.93 -1.51 3.58
N LYS A 311 28.39 -1.64 4.83
CA LYS A 311 29.82 -1.67 5.19
C LYS A 311 30.35 -3.09 5.44
N LEU A 312 29.49 -4.10 5.32
CA LEU A 312 29.86 -5.48 5.55
C LEU A 312 30.89 -5.90 4.48
N SER A 313 32.03 -6.43 4.89
CA SER A 313 33.02 -6.97 3.95
C SER A 313 32.70 -8.43 3.56
N ASN A 314 33.38 -8.96 2.53
CA ASN A 314 33.15 -10.33 2.03
C ASN A 314 33.56 -11.42 3.05
N ASP A 315 34.43 -11.09 4.00
CA ASP A 315 34.91 -11.99 5.05
C ASP A 315 34.13 -11.83 6.36
N GLU A 316 33.18 -10.90 6.41
CA GLU A 316 32.34 -10.65 7.58
C GLU A 316 30.93 -11.20 7.38
N ILE A 317 30.29 -11.53 8.50
CA ILE A 317 28.88 -11.94 8.54
C ILE A 317 28.14 -11.03 9.52
N TYR A 318 26.93 -10.66 9.16
CA TYR A 318 25.99 -9.99 10.06
C TYR A 318 25.05 -11.03 10.66
N VAL A 319 24.96 -11.05 11.99
CA VAL A 319 24.10 -11.98 12.73
C VAL A 319 23.03 -11.21 13.48
N ASN A 320 21.77 -11.40 13.12
CA ASN A 320 20.63 -10.91 13.87
C ASN A 320 20.06 -12.02 14.75
N LEU A 321 19.88 -11.71 16.04
CA LEU A 321 19.37 -12.63 17.05
C LEU A 321 18.07 -12.05 17.58
N ASP A 322 16.96 -12.76 17.38
CA ASP A 322 15.65 -12.32 17.86
C ASP A 322 14.89 -13.47 18.54
N TRP A 323 14.04 -13.11 19.50
CA TRP A 323 13.13 -14.05 20.13
C TRP A 323 11.84 -14.12 19.34
N ALA A 324 11.50 -15.31 18.83
CA ALA A 324 10.21 -15.50 18.18
C ALA A 324 9.08 -15.51 19.21
N MET A 325 7.85 -15.32 18.73
CA MET A 325 6.66 -15.57 19.53
C MET A 325 6.72 -16.98 20.13
N LYS A 326 6.37 -17.11 21.41
CA LYS A 326 6.38 -18.39 22.09
C LYS A 326 5.49 -19.39 21.36
N PHE A 327 6.04 -20.56 21.07
CA PHE A 327 5.26 -21.68 20.55
C PHE A 327 4.35 -22.20 21.67
N LEU A 328 3.04 -22.18 21.41
CA LEU A 328 2.04 -22.77 22.28
C LEU A 328 1.63 -24.13 21.70
N PRO A 329 2.18 -25.26 22.21
CA PRO A 329 1.80 -26.58 21.72
C PRO A 329 0.30 -26.80 21.91
N VAL A 330 -0.41 -27.11 20.81
CA VAL A 330 -1.83 -27.47 20.86
C VAL A 330 -1.95 -28.87 21.45
N LYS A 331 -2.55 -29.00 22.63
CA LYS A 331 -2.90 -30.30 23.23
C LYS A 331 -4.37 -30.63 22.92
N SER A 332 -4.68 -31.89 22.63
CA SER A 332 -6.05 -32.35 22.33
C SER A 332 -7.01 -32.28 23.53
N ARG A 333 -6.46 -32.22 24.75
CA ARG A 333 -7.16 -31.94 26.00
C ARG A 333 -6.23 -31.12 26.90
N GLU A 334 -6.75 -30.05 27.48
CA GLU A 334 -6.00 -29.16 28.36
C GLU A 334 -6.70 -29.12 29.74
N PRO A 335 -6.06 -29.57 30.82
CA PRO A 335 -6.64 -29.51 32.16
C PRO A 335 -6.82 -28.04 32.61
N GLN A 336 -7.87 -27.76 33.38
CA GLN A 336 -8.22 -26.39 33.81
C GLN A 336 -7.07 -25.65 34.54
N SER A 337 -6.17 -26.39 35.19
CA SER A 337 -4.97 -25.87 35.84
C SER A 337 -3.90 -25.34 34.88
N GLU A 338 -3.90 -25.76 33.61
CA GLU A 338 -2.99 -25.28 32.56
C GLU A 338 -3.57 -24.08 31.78
N PHE A 339 -4.82 -23.67 32.04
CA PHE A 339 -5.50 -22.57 31.34
C PHE A 339 -4.95 -21.19 31.73
N PHE A 340 -4.58 -21.00 33.00
CA PHE A 340 -4.06 -19.73 33.50
C PHE A 340 -2.53 -19.72 33.51
N GLY A 341 -1.93 -18.85 32.69
CA GLY A 341 -0.47 -18.63 32.67
C GLY A 341 0.33 -19.57 31.76
N LYS A 342 -0.16 -19.83 30.54
CA LYS A 342 0.54 -20.67 29.54
C LYS A 342 1.97 -20.19 29.31
N ARG A 343 2.95 -20.99 29.75
CA ARG A 343 4.38 -20.82 29.47
C ARG A 343 4.71 -21.56 28.18
N GLY A 344 4.52 -20.90 27.04
CA GLY A 344 4.96 -21.44 25.75
C GLY A 344 6.47 -21.67 25.68
N ILE A 345 6.91 -22.47 24.71
CA ILE A 345 8.33 -22.71 24.43
C ILE A 345 8.87 -21.46 23.75
N SER A 346 9.90 -20.84 24.33
CA SER A 346 10.58 -19.70 23.72
C SER A 346 11.43 -20.21 22.55
N TRP A 347 11.26 -19.60 21.38
CA TRP A 347 12.06 -19.90 20.20
C TRP A 347 13.04 -18.75 20.01
N HIS A 348 14.28 -19.10 19.68
CA HIS A 348 15.29 -18.14 19.27
C HIS A 348 15.49 -18.28 17.77
N ILE A 349 15.36 -17.17 17.03
CA ILE A 349 15.61 -17.12 15.59
C ILE A 349 16.93 -16.39 15.39
N THR A 350 17.82 -17.03 14.63
CA THR A 350 19.08 -16.44 14.21
C THR A 350 19.05 -16.27 12.70
N VAL A 351 19.17 -15.04 12.24
CA VAL A 351 19.31 -14.72 10.81
C VAL A 351 20.75 -14.33 10.56
N VAL A 352 21.41 -15.03 9.64
CA VAL A 352 22.78 -14.75 9.22
C VAL A 352 22.74 -14.17 7.81
N MET A 353 23.38 -13.03 7.62
CA MET A 353 23.51 -12.35 6.33
C MET A 353 25.00 -12.22 5.99
N LYS A 354 25.34 -12.44 4.73
CA LYS A 354 26.69 -12.33 4.17
C LYS A 354 26.56 -11.65 2.80
N ASN A 355 27.56 -10.88 2.40
CA ASN A 355 27.66 -10.44 1.01
C ASN A 355 27.88 -11.65 0.09
N ASP A 356 27.08 -11.71 -0.96
CA ASP A 356 27.22 -12.77 -1.95
C ASP A 356 28.38 -12.41 -2.88
N ALA A 357 29.48 -13.15 -2.77
CA ALA A 357 30.67 -12.97 -3.59
C ALA A 357 30.61 -13.90 -4.82
N SER A 358 29.52 -13.89 -5.59
CA SER A 358 29.44 -14.59 -6.88
C SER A 358 28.18 -14.24 -7.69
N THR A 359 28.34 -13.37 -8.68
CA THR A 359 27.60 -13.44 -9.95
C THR A 359 28.41 -12.75 -11.06
N GLU A 360 29.65 -13.18 -11.25
CA GLU A 360 30.25 -13.21 -12.57
C GLU A 360 30.70 -14.66 -12.82
N ASN A 361 29.89 -15.38 -13.60
CA ASN A 361 30.18 -16.67 -14.25
C ASN A 361 30.41 -17.89 -13.34
N GLU A 362 29.33 -18.54 -12.88
CA GLU A 362 29.33 -20.00 -12.80
C GLU A 362 28.04 -20.53 -13.42
N GLU A 363 28.21 -21.21 -14.56
CA GLU A 363 27.18 -21.98 -15.24
C GLU A 363 26.68 -23.08 -14.29
N ASP A 364 25.35 -23.20 -14.20
CA ASP A 364 24.69 -24.33 -13.56
C ASP A 364 25.20 -25.66 -14.12
N THR A 365 26.04 -26.36 -13.36
CA THR A 365 26.16 -27.82 -13.46
C THR A 365 25.49 -28.44 -12.25
N PHE A 366 24.23 -28.81 -12.43
CA PHE A 366 23.56 -29.82 -11.63
C PHE A 366 24.19 -31.18 -11.97
N ASP A 367 24.77 -31.86 -10.98
CA ASP A 367 24.97 -33.31 -11.04
C ASP A 367 24.33 -33.97 -9.81
N GLU A 368 23.37 -34.84 -10.15
CA GLU A 368 22.68 -35.95 -9.47
C GLU A 368 22.04 -35.80 -8.07
#